data_AF-A0A841HVI0-F1
#
_entry.id   AF-A0A841HVI0-F1
#
_cell.length_a   1.000
_cell.length_b   1.000
_cell.length_c   1.000
_cell.angle_alpha   90.00
_cell.angle_beta   90.00
_cell.angle_gamma   90.00
#
_symmetry.space_group_name_H-M   'P 1'
#
loop_
_entity.id
_entity.type
_entity.pdbx_description
1 polymer ?
#
loop_
_entity_poly.entity_id
_entity_poly.type
_entity_poly.pdbx_seq_one_letter_code
_entity_poly.pdbx_strand_id
1 'polypeptide(L)'
;MHLPRVFAFGSLALVLAIHYGDTAQGKESPFALSSGVGFNWLDPESARCARIAAANSKRFKACEFRDSGAFGLAYAYYSCPTDDGAEFLVFRSSSECQETLETMQANAP
;
A
#
# COMPACT_ATOMS: atom_id res chain seq x y z
N MET A 1 -4.87 -71.64 11.71
CA MET A 1 -3.67 -71.10 11.03
C MET A 1 -3.99 -70.97 9.54
N HIS A 2 -3.52 -69.88 8.91
CA HIS A 2 -3.58 -69.53 7.48
C HIS A 2 -4.75 -68.66 6.98
N LEU A 3 -4.53 -67.33 7.07
CA LEU A 3 -4.82 -66.37 5.98
C LEU A 3 -4.01 -66.77 4.73
N PRO A 4 -4.48 -66.49 3.49
CA PRO A 4 -4.15 -65.22 2.78
C PRO A 4 -5.29 -64.78 1.83
N ARG A 5 -5.36 -63.65 1.12
CA ARG A 5 -4.53 -62.47 0.86
C ARG A 5 -5.51 -61.49 0.18
N VAL A 6 -5.64 -60.28 0.72
CA VAL A 6 -6.40 -59.20 0.08
C VAL A 6 -5.52 -58.62 -1.02
N PHE A 7 -5.95 -58.69 -2.27
CA PHE A 7 -5.35 -57.94 -3.38
C PHE A 7 -6.04 -56.58 -3.50
N ALA A 8 -5.20 -55.56 -3.52
CA ALA A 8 -5.49 -54.14 -3.72
C ALA A 8 -6.35 -53.87 -4.96
N PHE A 9 -7.14 -52.79 -4.95
CA PHE A 9 -7.21 -51.80 -6.04
C PHE A 9 -8.08 -50.61 -5.61
N GLY A 10 -7.54 -49.40 -5.81
CA GLY A 10 -8.30 -48.16 -5.78
C GLY A 10 -8.49 -47.59 -4.36
N SER A 11 -8.36 -46.29 -4.12
CA SER A 11 -8.27 -45.17 -5.02
C SER A 11 -7.73 -43.99 -4.24
N LEU A 12 -6.99 -43.15 -4.95
CA LEU A 12 -6.81 -41.72 -4.73
C LEU A 12 -6.59 -41.25 -3.28
N ALA A 13 -5.33 -40.90 -3.03
CA ALA A 13 -4.96 -39.89 -2.07
C ALA A 13 -5.79 -38.61 -2.28
N LEU A 14 -6.62 -38.25 -1.30
CA LEU A 14 -7.12 -36.89 -1.14
C LEU A 14 -6.24 -36.21 -0.08
N VAL A 15 -5.08 -35.72 -0.50
CA VAL A 15 -4.29 -34.79 0.31
C VAL A 15 -5.04 -33.47 0.29
N LEU A 16 -5.84 -33.19 1.33
CA LEU A 16 -6.29 -31.83 1.62
C LEU A 16 -5.06 -31.01 2.03
N ALA A 17 -4.36 -30.47 1.04
CA ALA A 17 -3.46 -29.35 1.27
C ALA A 17 -4.33 -28.13 1.60
N ILE A 18 -4.52 -27.89 2.90
CA ILE A 18 -5.04 -26.61 3.37
C ILE A 18 -3.96 -25.58 3.07
N HIS A 19 -4.06 -24.92 1.91
CA HIS A 19 -3.31 -23.72 1.61
C HIS A 19 -3.84 -22.62 2.53
N TYR A 20 -3.32 -22.58 3.77
CA TYR A 20 -3.42 -21.40 4.60
C TYR A 20 -2.69 -20.29 3.85
N GLY A 21 -3.48 -19.30 3.42
CA GLY A 21 -3.01 -18.16 2.66
C GLY A 21 -1.80 -17.53 3.32
N ASP A 22 -0.83 -17.24 2.47
CA ASP A 22 0.28 -16.33 2.71
C ASP A 22 -0.30 -14.99 3.19
N THR A 23 -0.42 -14.82 4.51
CA THR A 23 -0.65 -13.49 5.07
C THR A 23 0.69 -12.77 4.96
N ALA A 24 0.92 -12.14 3.83
CA ALA A 24 1.85 -11.04 3.72
C ALA A 24 1.53 -10.08 4.86
N GLN A 25 2.33 -10.13 5.93
CA GLN A 25 2.29 -9.17 7.02
C GLN A 25 2.79 -7.85 6.44
N GLY A 26 1.91 -7.14 5.75
CA GLY A 26 2.11 -5.73 5.46
C GLY A 26 2.20 -5.03 6.82
N LYS A 27 3.33 -4.37 7.09
CA LYS A 27 3.45 -3.42 8.20
C LYS A 27 2.16 -2.60 8.24
N GLU A 28 1.38 -2.77 9.30
CA GLU A 28 0.12 -2.08 9.46
C GLU A 28 0.42 -0.58 9.43
N SER A 29 -0.12 0.12 8.45
CA SER A 29 0.15 1.54 8.30
C SER A 29 -0.46 2.30 9.49
N PRO A 30 0.25 3.31 10.03
CA PRO A 30 -0.21 4.07 11.19
C PRO A 30 -1.48 4.89 10.91
N PHE A 31 -1.94 5.00 9.66
CA PHE A 31 -3.21 5.64 9.33
C PHE A 31 -3.88 5.05 8.09
N ALA A 32 -5.21 5.15 8.06
CA ALA A 32 -5.99 4.77 6.89
C ALA A 32 -5.79 5.79 5.76
N LEU A 33 -5.55 5.30 4.54
CA LEU A 33 -5.34 6.18 3.38
C LEU A 33 -6.51 7.14 3.15
N SER A 34 -7.75 6.70 3.38
CA SER A 34 -8.98 7.50 3.22
C SER A 34 -9.14 8.63 4.24
N SER A 35 -8.32 8.67 5.29
CA SER A 35 -8.28 9.79 6.24
C SER A 35 -7.11 10.76 5.98
N GLY A 36 -6.22 10.41 5.05
CA GLY A 36 -4.99 11.15 4.77
C GLY A 36 -5.18 12.44 3.96
N VAL A 37 -4.11 13.22 3.90
CA VAL A 37 -4.00 14.47 3.13
C VAL A 37 -2.78 14.35 2.23
N GLY A 38 -2.91 14.67 0.95
CA GLY A 38 -1.81 14.52 0.02
C GLY A 38 -1.82 15.51 -1.13
N PHE A 39 -0.76 15.46 -1.93
CA PHE A 39 -0.55 16.26 -3.13
C PHE A 39 0.14 15.44 -4.21
N ASN A 40 0.01 15.84 -5.47
CA ASN A 40 0.74 15.24 -6.59
C ASN A 40 2.18 15.76 -6.59
N TRP A 41 3.17 14.92 -6.26
CA TRP A 41 4.55 15.39 -6.18
C TRP A 41 5.23 15.51 -7.54
N LEU A 42 4.66 14.89 -8.58
CA LEU A 42 5.13 15.01 -9.97
C LEU A 42 4.68 16.31 -10.66
N ASP A 43 3.89 17.15 -9.98
CA ASP A 43 3.47 18.48 -10.47
C ASP A 43 3.61 19.52 -9.34
N PRO A 44 4.85 19.90 -8.98
CA PRO A 44 5.13 20.69 -7.78
C PRO A 44 4.56 22.12 -7.85
N GLU A 45 4.44 22.71 -9.04
CA GLU A 45 3.93 24.07 -9.23
C GLU A 45 2.43 24.17 -8.89
N SER A 46 1.66 23.20 -9.36
CA SER A 46 0.21 23.14 -9.15
C SER A 46 -0.19 22.38 -7.87
N ALA A 47 0.74 21.63 -7.27
CA ALA A 47 0.51 20.80 -6.09
C ALA A 47 -0.09 21.60 -4.93
N ARG A 48 -1.18 21.07 -4.37
CA ARG A 48 -1.83 21.59 -3.15
C ARG A 48 -2.21 20.42 -2.25
N CYS A 49 -2.07 20.61 -0.94
CA CYS A 49 -2.54 19.63 0.03
C CYS A 49 -4.06 19.52 0.02
N ALA A 50 -4.56 18.34 -0.31
CA ALA A 50 -5.98 18.04 -0.33
C ALA A 50 -6.27 16.74 0.42
N ARG A 51 -7.43 16.67 1.10
CA ARG A 51 -7.90 15.41 1.68
C ARG A 51 -8.07 14.36 0.59
N ILE A 52 -7.53 13.17 0.82
CA ILE A 52 -7.77 12.02 -0.03
C ILE A 52 -9.16 11.48 0.29
N ALA A 53 -10.17 12.04 -0.36
CA ALA A 53 -11.52 11.50 -0.28
C ALA A 53 -11.52 10.04 -0.78
N ALA A 54 -12.42 9.22 -0.24
CA ALA A 54 -12.58 7.82 -0.66
C ALA A 54 -12.86 7.66 -2.18
N ALA A 55 -13.32 8.71 -2.86
CA ALA A 55 -13.46 8.73 -4.32
C ALA A 55 -12.11 8.84 -5.05
N ASN A 56 -11.15 9.59 -4.49
CA ASN A 56 -9.81 9.76 -5.07
C ASN A 56 -8.94 8.52 -4.83
N SER A 57 -9.16 7.79 -3.74
CA SER A 57 -8.41 6.56 -3.47
C SER A 57 -8.65 5.46 -4.50
N LYS A 58 -9.76 5.51 -5.25
CA LYS A 58 -10.04 4.58 -6.35
C LYS A 58 -9.17 4.80 -7.59
N ARG A 59 -8.50 5.95 -7.71
CA ARG A 59 -7.62 6.29 -8.84
C ARG A 59 -6.19 5.76 -8.65
N PHE A 60 -5.86 5.31 -7.44
CA PHE A 60 -4.53 4.79 -7.15
C PHE A 60 -4.42 3.34 -7.60
N LYS A 61 -3.35 3.02 -8.30
CA LYS A 61 -3.00 1.65 -8.72
C LYS A 61 -2.65 0.79 -7.51
N ALA A 62 -1.77 1.33 -6.70
CA ALA A 62 -1.29 0.76 -5.45
C ALA A 62 -0.90 1.93 -4.55
N CYS A 63 -0.89 1.68 -3.24
CA CYS A 63 -0.34 2.63 -2.29
C CYS A 63 0.65 1.91 -1.41
N GLU A 64 1.89 2.37 -1.42
CA GLU A 64 2.95 1.80 -0.62
C GLU A 64 3.25 2.70 0.57
N PHE A 65 3.20 2.12 1.76
CA PHE A 65 3.58 2.83 2.98
C PHE A 65 5.11 2.98 3.07
N ARG A 66 5.55 4.15 3.50
CA ARG A 66 6.95 4.54 3.67
C ARG A 66 7.10 5.20 5.04
N ASP A 67 7.93 4.63 5.90
CA ASP A 67 8.30 5.20 7.22
C ASP A 67 9.63 5.98 7.19
N SER A 68 10.33 5.99 6.05
CA SER A 68 11.64 6.62 5.87
C SER A 68 11.62 8.15 5.74
N GLY A 69 10.44 8.76 5.62
CA GLY A 69 10.33 10.19 5.35
C GLY A 69 10.48 10.58 3.88
N ALA A 70 10.17 11.84 3.56
CA ALA A 70 10.25 12.44 2.23
C ALA A 70 10.92 13.82 2.31
N PHE A 71 11.74 14.16 1.32
CA PHE A 71 12.41 15.47 1.19
C PHE A 71 13.18 15.94 2.45
N GLY A 72 13.74 15.02 3.24
CA GLY A 72 14.49 15.33 4.46
C GLY A 72 13.62 15.47 5.73
N LEU A 73 12.30 15.29 5.62
CA LEU A 73 11.38 15.24 6.76
C LEU A 73 11.06 13.81 7.15
N ALA A 74 11.01 13.51 8.45
CA ALA A 74 10.78 12.18 9.00
C ALA A 74 9.28 11.80 9.11
N TYR A 75 8.44 12.31 8.22
CA TYR A 75 7.01 12.00 8.20
C TYR A 75 6.73 10.74 7.39
N ALA A 76 6.09 9.77 8.03
CA ALA A 76 5.61 8.58 7.34
C ALA A 76 4.47 8.94 6.37
N TYR A 77 4.46 8.31 5.19
CA TYR A 77 3.52 8.63 4.12
C TYR A 77 3.17 7.40 3.28
N TYR A 78 2.15 7.52 2.44
CA TYR A 78 1.92 6.62 1.32
C TYR A 78 2.36 7.26 0.01
N SER A 79 3.08 6.51 -0.81
CA SER A 79 3.25 6.81 -2.23
C SER A 79 2.15 6.08 -3.01
N CYS A 80 1.36 6.83 -3.77
CA CYS A 80 0.18 6.35 -4.46
C CYS A 80 0.20 6.77 -5.93
N PRO A 81 0.82 5.98 -6.83
CA PRO A 81 0.77 6.21 -8.27
C PRO A 81 -0.64 6.01 -8.83
N THR A 82 -0.99 6.78 -9.86
CA THR A 82 -2.26 6.68 -10.60
C THR A 82 -2.06 6.15 -12.03
N ASP A 83 -3.16 5.84 -12.72
CA ASP A 83 -3.15 5.44 -14.14
C ASP A 83 -2.75 6.56 -15.10
N ASP A 84 -3.07 7.82 -14.76
CA ASP A 84 -2.78 9.00 -15.57
C ASP A 84 -1.37 9.58 -15.35
N GLY A 85 -0.49 8.86 -14.64
CA GLY A 85 0.91 9.21 -14.48
C GLY A 85 1.19 10.23 -13.37
N ALA A 86 0.22 10.54 -12.51
CA ALA A 86 0.46 11.27 -11.28
C ALA A 86 0.96 10.33 -10.16
N GLU A 87 1.56 10.91 -9.14
CA GLU A 87 1.92 10.18 -7.93
C GLU A 87 1.63 11.05 -6.72
N PHE A 88 0.75 10.55 -5.85
CA PHE A 88 0.35 11.26 -4.65
C PHE A 88 1.19 10.81 -3.47
N LEU A 89 1.75 11.79 -2.76
CA LEU A 89 2.29 11.56 -1.42
C LEU A 89 1.19 11.90 -0.42
N VAL A 90 0.79 10.92 0.39
CA VAL A 90 -0.32 11.04 1.33
C VAL A 90 0.19 10.91 2.76
N PHE A 91 -0.07 11.93 3.58
CA PHE A 91 0.36 12.05 4.96
C PHE A 91 -0.83 11.92 5.91
N ARG A 92 -0.55 11.76 7.20
CA ARG A 92 -1.58 11.58 8.23
C ARG A 92 -2.35 12.88 8.48
N SER A 93 -1.68 14.02 8.42
CA SER A 93 -2.25 15.31 8.80
C SER A 93 -2.01 16.40 7.76
N SER A 94 -2.83 17.46 7.80
CA SER A 94 -2.66 18.61 6.92
C SER A 94 -1.33 19.34 7.16
N SER A 95 -0.82 19.37 8.40
CA SER A 95 0.45 20.02 8.71
C SER A 95 1.65 19.26 8.13
N GLU A 96 1.67 17.92 8.29
CA GLU A 96 2.70 17.06 7.68
C GLU A 96 2.71 17.22 6.16
N CYS A 97 1.52 17.25 5.53
CA CYS A 97 1.40 17.49 4.09
C CYS A 97 1.96 18.86 3.70
N GLN A 98 1.56 19.92 4.41
CA GLN A 98 1.91 21.30 4.07
C GLN A 98 3.42 21.53 4.19
N GLU A 99 4.03 21.11 5.30
CA GLU A 99 5.47 21.24 5.50
C GLU A 99 6.27 20.44 4.45
N THR A 100 5.77 19.26 4.09
CA THR A 100 6.40 18.43 3.06
C THR A 100 6.27 19.04 1.66
N LEU A 101 5.11 19.60 1.33
CA LEU A 101 4.87 20.33 0.08
C LEU A 101 5.79 21.54 -0.04
N GLU A 102 5.88 22.36 1.01
CA GLU A 102 6.76 23.53 1.07
C GLU A 102 8.22 23.13 0.93
N THR A 103 8.65 22.06 1.62
CA THR A 103 10.02 21.54 1.52
C THR A 103 10.33 21.02 0.12
N MET A 104 9.40 20.30 -0.52
CA MET A 104 9.57 19.88 -1.91
C MET A 104 9.66 21.09 -2.84
N GLN A 105 8.77 22.07 -2.72
CA GLN A 105 8.76 23.27 -3.57
C GLN A 105 10.00 24.14 -3.38
N ALA A 106 10.55 24.22 -2.17
CA ALA A 106 11.79 24.94 -1.89
C ALA A 106 13.03 24.28 -2.49
N ASN A 107 12.98 22.97 -2.75
CA ASN A 107 14.08 22.17 -3.30
C ASN A 107 13.85 21.77 -4.77
N ALA A 108 12.71 22.13 -5.36
CA ALA A 108 12.44 21.89 -6.77
C ALA A 108 13.38 22.77 -7.64
N PRO A 109 14.03 22.20 -8.68
CA PRO A 109 14.97 22.93 -9.54
C PRO A 109 14.29 23.99 -10.43
#